data_AF-A0A7H8QHX0-F1
#
_entry.id   AF-A0A7H8QHX0-F1
#
_cell.length_a   1.000
_cell.length_b   1.000
_cell.length_c   1.000
_cell.angle_alpha   90.00
_cell.angle_beta   90.00
_cell.angle_gamma   90.00
#
_symmetry.space_group_name_H-M   'P 1'
#
loop_
_entity.id
_entity.type
_entity.pdbx_description
1 polymer ?
#
loop_
_entity_poly.entity_id
_entity_poly.type
_entity_poly.pdbx_seq_one_letter_code
_entity_poly.pdbx_strand_id
1 'polypeptide(L)'
;MSRIASYGITRSFQPIHAAHHPRHPQHAKHVVERKTELHLASITEKLVTLEKTVHQLSSIVKHRQHAITDRDESVFDQTANPRQLRESTAVVQSRFYSNRKPPLHFDISREEHDPDSQHQPVTPQSTRNKPTPHASTSKEVPTGLDQSTFPGKESNDCNEDHGLTDFHAAISILHRLQFDFTLEFAQAEMLAGIYLYRKSRILDAWRHMNAGCTALYVMTKRDLRGQTQRDRTEWNTILRLYWVSLNLENDILVYHPDLPRSPLYKLEESVALPLGCEESATTHMPASVRKTYTFFLAETGLKAILKRMPSVGRDNGPVTDISPDQGQTTLTTAAVPSAVNKELESQLSTWLAGVPSFLGWSPEPCLGEQTKVGTRLKLLYWFARFSLYSDSTENALHNSSVCFTMQAWTAVQDTLLAAQNLVQIFVSEKSDPDPILQHRVRLVMSTLESAMVKNFIQSRYTQEVGRLLQMASEMVGNNYTITASPRG
;
A
#
# COMPACT_ATOMS: atom_id res chain seq x y z
N MET A 1 14.61 -15.88 -3.93
CA MET A 1 14.11 -15.10 -2.77
C MET A 1 15.06 -15.05 -1.55
N SER A 2 16.32 -15.51 -1.65
CA SER A 2 17.37 -15.32 -0.61
C SER A 2 18.05 -13.94 -0.65
N ARG A 3 17.62 -13.01 -1.52
CA ARG A 3 18.34 -11.75 -1.82
C ARG A 3 17.85 -10.53 -1.05
N ILE A 4 16.68 -10.57 -0.42
CA ILE A 4 16.12 -9.41 0.32
C ILE A 4 16.87 -9.18 1.65
N ALA A 5 17.52 -10.20 2.21
CA ALA A 5 18.27 -10.10 3.47
C ALA A 5 19.79 -9.82 3.31
N SER A 6 20.34 -9.78 2.09
CA SER A 6 21.80 -9.79 1.88
C SER A 6 22.42 -8.51 1.30
N TYR A 7 21.63 -7.47 1.00
CA TYR A 7 22.20 -6.19 0.50
C TYR A 7 22.53 -5.26 1.68
N GLY A 8 23.66 -5.54 2.33
CA GLY A 8 24.27 -4.68 3.34
C GLY A 8 25.80 -4.69 3.27
N ILE A 9 26.36 -3.63 2.66
CA ILE A 9 27.65 -3.01 2.98
C ILE A 9 28.94 -3.78 2.61
N THR A 10 29.70 -3.26 1.63
CA THR A 10 31.14 -2.87 1.78
C THR A 10 31.71 -2.33 0.47
N ARG A 11 32.10 -1.03 0.43
CA ARG A 11 33.28 -0.54 -0.32
C ARG A 11 33.65 0.87 0.12
N SER A 12 34.85 1.01 0.68
CA SER A 12 35.50 2.27 1.10
C SER A 12 36.09 3.02 -0.10
N PHE A 13 36.02 4.36 -0.09
CA PHE A 13 36.82 5.20 -1.00
C PHE A 13 37.48 6.38 -0.27
N GLN A 14 38.74 6.63 -0.64
CA GLN A 14 39.61 7.74 -0.21
C GLN A 14 39.25 9.07 -0.89
N PRO A 15 39.61 10.24 -0.31
CA PRO A 15 39.34 11.54 -0.91
C PRO A 15 40.53 12.08 -1.74
N ILE A 16 40.20 12.72 -2.88
CA ILE A 16 41.13 13.51 -3.71
C ILE A 16 40.83 15.00 -3.51
N HIS A 17 41.86 15.77 -3.15
CA HIS A 17 41.85 17.23 -3.10
C HIS A 17 41.96 17.83 -4.51
N ALA A 18 41.14 18.84 -4.82
CA ALA A 18 41.42 19.77 -5.92
C ALA A 18 40.98 21.19 -5.53
N ALA A 19 41.93 22.12 -5.65
CA ALA A 19 41.80 23.54 -5.38
C ALA A 19 41.30 24.30 -6.62
N HIS A 20 40.43 25.31 -6.45
CA HIS A 20 40.16 26.29 -7.49
C HIS A 20 39.94 27.72 -6.95
N HIS A 21 40.60 28.65 -7.64
CA HIS A 21 40.61 30.10 -7.41
C HIS A 21 39.26 30.78 -7.68
N PRO A 22 38.96 31.91 -7.00
CA PRO A 22 37.71 32.64 -7.16
C PRO A 22 37.73 33.55 -8.40
N ARG A 23 36.71 33.43 -9.26
CA ARG A 23 36.40 34.38 -10.34
C ARG A 23 35.40 35.44 -9.88
N HIS A 24 35.59 36.64 -10.42
CA HIS A 24 34.89 37.89 -10.11
C HIS A 24 33.34 37.79 -10.04
N PRO A 25 32.70 38.35 -8.98
CA PRO A 25 31.28 38.13 -8.66
C PRO A 25 30.25 38.96 -9.47
N GLN A 26 30.67 39.87 -10.34
CA GLN A 26 29.73 40.78 -11.03
C GLN A 26 29.16 40.19 -12.34
N HIS A 27 29.88 39.31 -13.02
CA HIS A 27 29.41 38.71 -14.28
C HIS A 27 28.43 37.54 -14.07
N ALA A 28 28.46 36.90 -12.90
CA ALA A 28 27.59 35.78 -12.55
C ALA A 28 26.14 36.22 -12.25
N LYS A 29 25.95 37.42 -11.66
CA LYS A 29 24.60 37.93 -11.33
C LYS A 29 23.76 38.18 -12.57
N HIS A 30 24.31 38.85 -13.58
CA HIS A 30 23.59 39.15 -14.83
C HIS A 30 23.20 37.90 -15.65
N VAL A 31 24.00 36.83 -15.58
CA VAL A 31 23.70 35.57 -16.27
C VAL A 31 22.59 34.80 -15.54
N VAL A 32 22.57 34.84 -14.21
CA VAL A 32 21.51 34.21 -13.41
C VAL A 32 20.18 34.93 -13.60
N GLU A 33 20.17 36.27 -13.57
CA GLU A 33 18.95 37.07 -13.76
C GLU A 33 18.28 36.84 -15.13
N ARG A 34 19.07 36.83 -16.23
CA ARG A 34 18.53 36.50 -17.56
C ARG A 34 17.98 35.07 -17.64
N LYS A 35 18.62 34.12 -16.95
CA LYS A 35 18.17 32.73 -16.95
C LYS A 35 16.86 32.57 -16.17
N THR A 36 16.68 33.32 -15.09
CA THR A 36 15.43 33.36 -14.33
C THR A 36 14.28 34.02 -15.11
N GLU A 37 14.55 35.10 -15.85
CA GLU A 37 13.54 35.76 -16.69
C GLU A 37 13.03 34.85 -17.82
N LEU A 38 13.94 34.15 -18.51
CA LEU A 38 13.58 33.18 -19.54
C LEU A 38 12.77 32.00 -18.98
N HIS A 39 13.09 31.55 -17.77
CA HIS A 39 12.37 30.47 -17.11
C HIS A 39 10.97 30.92 -16.67
N LEU A 40 10.82 32.15 -16.17
CA LEU A 40 9.52 32.73 -15.83
C LEU A 40 8.63 32.85 -17.07
N ALA A 41 9.17 33.37 -18.18
CA ALA A 41 8.42 33.51 -19.43
C ALA A 41 7.91 32.15 -19.96
N SER A 42 8.74 31.11 -19.88
CA SER A 42 8.34 29.74 -20.28
C SER A 42 7.22 29.17 -19.38
N ILE A 43 7.25 29.46 -18.08
CA ILE A 43 6.20 29.03 -17.15
C ILE A 43 4.88 29.75 -17.45
N THR A 44 4.92 31.06 -17.71
CA THR A 44 3.73 31.84 -18.05
C THR A 44 3.06 31.33 -19.34
N GLU A 45 3.83 31.00 -20.37
CA GLU A 45 3.30 30.43 -21.62
C GLU A 45 2.62 29.07 -21.41
N LYS A 46 3.20 28.21 -20.56
CA LYS A 46 2.61 26.92 -20.20
C LYS A 46 1.30 27.08 -19.42
N LEU A 47 1.22 28.05 -18.51
CA LEU A 47 0.00 28.33 -17.75
C LEU A 47 -1.15 28.79 -18.66
N VAL A 48 -0.88 29.69 -19.61
CA VAL A 48 -1.89 30.15 -20.59
C VAL A 48 -2.38 28.99 -21.47
N THR A 49 -1.49 28.06 -21.84
CA THR A 49 -1.85 26.87 -22.63
C THR A 49 -2.74 25.91 -21.81
N LEU A 50 -2.42 25.73 -20.53
CA LEU A 50 -3.22 24.92 -19.62
C LEU A 50 -4.63 25.51 -19.45
N GLU A 51 -4.75 26.81 -19.24
CA GLU A 51 -6.03 27.51 -19.06
C GLU A 51 -6.95 27.35 -20.28
N LYS A 52 -6.38 27.48 -21.51
CA LYS A 52 -7.12 27.21 -22.76
C LYS A 52 -7.63 25.77 -22.84
N THR A 53 -6.79 24.81 -22.42
CA THR A 53 -7.15 23.38 -22.45
C THR A 53 -8.28 23.07 -21.46
N VAL A 54 -8.23 23.66 -20.27
CA VAL A 54 -9.30 23.56 -19.27
C VAL A 54 -10.62 24.16 -19.79
N HIS A 55 -10.57 25.32 -20.45
CA HIS A 55 -11.75 25.92 -21.07
C HIS A 55 -12.36 25.04 -22.17
N GLN A 56 -11.53 24.43 -23.02
CA GLN A 56 -11.99 23.49 -24.06
C GLN A 56 -12.66 22.25 -23.45
N LEU A 57 -12.05 21.64 -22.44
CA LEU A 57 -12.62 20.49 -21.74
C LEU A 57 -13.95 20.84 -21.05
N SER A 58 -14.04 22.01 -20.41
CA SER A 58 -15.28 22.51 -19.80
C SER A 58 -16.40 22.66 -20.84
N SER A 59 -16.09 23.17 -22.05
CA SER A 59 -17.06 23.26 -23.15
C SER A 59 -17.54 21.88 -23.63
N ILE A 60 -16.64 20.91 -23.77
CA ILE A 60 -16.97 19.53 -24.16
C ILE A 60 -17.89 18.87 -23.12
N VAL A 61 -17.60 19.06 -21.83
CA VAL A 61 -18.43 18.54 -20.73
C VAL A 61 -19.82 19.16 -20.76
N LYS A 62 -19.95 20.48 -20.97
CA LYS A 62 -21.25 21.15 -21.10
C LYS A 62 -22.07 20.63 -22.29
N HIS A 63 -21.43 20.44 -23.46
CA HIS A 63 -22.09 19.88 -24.64
C HIS A 63 -22.56 18.44 -24.41
N ARG A 64 -21.76 17.60 -23.74
CA ARG A 64 -22.16 16.24 -23.41
C ARG A 64 -23.27 16.20 -22.36
N GLN A 65 -23.29 17.13 -21.41
CA GLN A 65 -24.34 17.19 -20.42
C GLN A 65 -25.70 17.50 -21.07
N HIS A 66 -25.75 18.45 -22.01
CA HIS A 66 -26.99 18.74 -22.76
C HIS A 66 -27.44 17.57 -23.65
N ALA A 67 -26.52 16.87 -24.31
CA ALA A 67 -26.86 15.70 -25.12
C ALA A 67 -27.40 14.49 -24.32
N ILE A 68 -27.14 14.44 -23.01
CA ILE A 68 -27.68 13.41 -22.12
C ILE A 68 -29.09 13.80 -21.65
N THR A 69 -29.32 15.07 -21.28
CA THR A 69 -30.66 15.55 -20.88
C THR A 69 -31.68 15.43 -22.02
N ASP A 70 -31.29 15.69 -23.27
CA ASP A 70 -32.19 15.52 -24.43
C ASP A 70 -32.53 14.05 -24.73
N ARG A 71 -31.73 13.09 -24.25
CA ARG A 71 -31.96 11.65 -24.49
C ARG A 71 -32.91 11.05 -23.45
N ASP A 72 -32.85 11.51 -22.21
CA ASP A 72 -33.63 10.98 -21.10
C ASP A 72 -35.10 11.45 -21.10
N GLU A 73 -35.44 12.56 -21.78
CA GLU A 73 -36.85 12.96 -21.98
C GLU A 73 -37.58 12.11 -23.05
N SER A 74 -36.86 11.32 -23.86
CA SER A 74 -37.47 10.50 -24.93
C SER A 74 -37.75 9.03 -24.54
N VAL A 75 -37.37 8.59 -23.34
CA VAL A 75 -37.40 7.16 -22.94
C VAL A 75 -38.26 6.90 -21.69
N PHE A 76 -38.88 7.91 -21.08
CA PHE A 76 -39.79 7.74 -19.94
C PHE A 76 -41.20 7.32 -20.38
N ASP A 77 -41.32 6.16 -21.04
CA ASP A 77 -42.60 5.45 -21.14
C ASP A 77 -42.40 3.95 -21.42
N GLN A 78 -41.73 3.23 -20.51
CA GLN A 78 -41.81 1.77 -20.43
C GLN A 78 -41.33 1.26 -19.05
N THR A 79 -42.30 0.86 -18.23
CA THR A 79 -42.10 0.22 -16.92
C THR A 79 -41.55 -1.21 -17.10
N ALA A 80 -40.28 -1.42 -16.73
CA ALA A 80 -39.61 -2.71 -16.88
C ALA A 80 -39.71 -3.59 -15.62
N ASN A 81 -40.09 -4.84 -15.87
CA ASN A 81 -40.36 -5.95 -14.95
C ASN A 81 -39.05 -6.51 -14.32
N PRO A 82 -38.97 -6.71 -12.99
CA PRO A 82 -37.75 -7.09 -12.27
C PRO A 82 -37.19 -8.50 -12.56
N ARG A 83 -37.79 -9.28 -13.48
CA ARG A 83 -37.26 -10.59 -13.90
C ARG A 83 -36.18 -10.53 -14.99
N GLN A 84 -36.14 -9.51 -15.84
CA GLN A 84 -35.15 -9.44 -16.94
C GLN A 84 -33.74 -9.01 -16.51
N LEU A 85 -33.61 -8.38 -15.32
CA LEU A 85 -32.31 -7.97 -14.78
C LEU A 85 -31.50 -9.14 -14.21
N ARG A 86 -32.13 -10.28 -13.87
CA ARG A 86 -31.42 -11.49 -13.42
C ARG A 86 -30.89 -12.34 -14.57
N GLU A 87 -31.55 -12.31 -15.73
CA GLU A 87 -31.12 -13.09 -16.90
C GLU A 87 -29.95 -12.41 -17.64
N SER A 88 -29.90 -11.08 -17.64
CA SER A 88 -28.82 -10.32 -18.30
C SER A 88 -27.44 -10.52 -17.64
N THR A 89 -27.40 -10.70 -16.32
CA THR A 89 -26.14 -10.91 -15.58
C THR A 89 -25.60 -12.34 -15.76
N ALA A 90 -26.48 -13.34 -15.93
CA ALA A 90 -26.09 -14.72 -16.20
C ALA A 90 -25.59 -14.93 -17.64
N VAL A 91 -26.14 -14.19 -18.61
CA VAL A 91 -25.69 -14.24 -20.02
C VAL A 91 -24.29 -13.65 -20.20
N VAL A 92 -23.93 -12.61 -19.43
CA VAL A 92 -22.58 -12.02 -19.46
C VAL A 92 -21.54 -12.96 -18.84
N GLN A 93 -21.86 -13.69 -17.76
CA GLN A 93 -20.94 -14.68 -17.17
C GLN A 93 -20.71 -15.92 -18.06
N SER A 94 -21.72 -16.40 -18.80
CA SER A 94 -21.55 -17.59 -19.66
C SER A 94 -20.71 -17.33 -20.92
N ARG A 95 -20.69 -16.09 -21.45
CA ARG A 95 -19.86 -15.70 -22.60
C ARG A 95 -18.36 -15.65 -22.30
N PHE A 96 -17.95 -15.53 -21.03
CA PHE A 96 -16.54 -15.44 -20.65
C PHE A 96 -15.81 -16.79 -20.54
N TYR A 97 -16.51 -17.93 -20.52
CA TYR A 97 -15.90 -19.25 -20.30
C TYR A 97 -15.94 -20.24 -21.49
N SER A 98 -16.58 -19.89 -22.61
CA SER A 98 -16.77 -20.86 -23.73
C SER A 98 -15.86 -20.68 -24.95
N ASN A 99 -14.86 -19.81 -24.93
CA ASN A 99 -13.95 -19.63 -26.09
C ASN A 99 -12.47 -19.60 -25.69
N ARG A 100 -11.90 -20.78 -25.41
CA ARG A 100 -10.46 -21.04 -25.61
C ARG A 100 -10.25 -22.41 -26.21
N LYS A 101 -9.89 -22.45 -27.49
CA LYS A 101 -9.21 -23.61 -28.11
C LYS A 101 -7.85 -23.79 -27.42
N PRO A 102 -7.38 -25.04 -27.21
CA PRO A 102 -6.05 -25.29 -26.67
C PRO A 102 -4.97 -24.93 -27.72
N PRO A 103 -3.82 -24.37 -27.33
CA PRO A 103 -2.73 -24.14 -28.27
C PRO A 103 -1.96 -25.43 -28.54
N LEU A 104 -1.65 -25.62 -29.82
CA LEU A 104 -0.78 -26.64 -30.39
C LEU A 104 0.64 -26.54 -29.80
N HIS A 105 1.21 -27.72 -29.54
CA HIS A 105 2.63 -27.97 -29.32
C HIS A 105 3.46 -27.36 -30.46
N PHE A 106 4.50 -26.57 -30.12
CA PHE A 106 5.61 -26.29 -31.01
C PHE A 106 6.92 -26.42 -30.25
N ASP A 107 7.65 -27.48 -30.59
CA ASP A 107 9.08 -27.64 -30.36
C ASP A 107 9.85 -26.63 -31.23
N ILE A 108 10.78 -25.88 -30.63
CA ILE A 108 11.92 -25.32 -31.37
C ILE A 108 13.16 -25.44 -30.50
N SER A 109 14.03 -26.37 -30.91
CA SER A 109 15.44 -26.40 -30.57
C SER A 109 16.20 -25.39 -31.44
N ARG A 110 17.17 -24.71 -30.81
CA ARG A 110 18.54 -24.47 -31.31
C ARG A 110 18.74 -23.81 -32.68
N GLU A 111 19.31 -22.59 -32.69
CA GLU A 111 20.50 -22.27 -33.50
C GLU A 111 21.18 -20.95 -33.05
N GLU A 112 22.51 -20.95 -33.14
CA GLU A 112 23.46 -19.89 -32.78
C GLU A 112 23.92 -19.08 -34.02
N HIS A 113 24.52 -17.90 -33.76
CA HIS A 113 25.51 -17.17 -34.58
C HIS A 113 25.02 -16.47 -35.88
N ASP A 114 25.52 -15.32 -36.34
CA ASP A 114 26.37 -14.20 -35.85
C ASP A 114 26.16 -13.04 -36.91
N PRO A 115 26.98 -11.98 -37.10
CA PRO A 115 26.50 -10.59 -37.09
C PRO A 115 26.73 -9.85 -38.43
N ASP A 116 26.66 -8.51 -38.37
CA ASP A 116 27.01 -7.50 -39.38
C ASP A 116 26.02 -7.21 -40.52
N SER A 117 25.47 -5.99 -40.50
CA SER A 117 25.69 -5.00 -41.57
C SER A 117 25.19 -3.61 -41.19
N GLN A 118 26.05 -2.63 -41.44
CA GLN A 118 25.87 -1.19 -41.38
C GLN A 118 24.79 -0.73 -42.37
N HIS A 119 24.05 0.35 -42.05
CA HIS A 119 23.80 1.50 -42.95
C HIS A 119 22.89 2.54 -42.28
N GLN A 120 23.40 3.77 -42.15
CA GLN A 120 22.67 5.04 -42.05
C GLN A 120 22.83 5.77 -43.42
N PRO A 121 22.29 6.98 -43.67
CA PRO A 121 21.07 7.65 -43.18
C PRO A 121 20.28 8.34 -44.34
N VAL A 122 19.01 8.74 -44.15
CA VAL A 122 18.37 9.78 -45.00
C VAL A 122 17.37 10.62 -44.21
N THR A 123 17.71 11.91 -44.03
CA THR A 123 16.78 13.03 -43.80
C THR A 123 16.19 13.52 -45.13
N PRO A 124 15.02 14.19 -45.10
CA PRO A 124 15.01 15.55 -45.65
C PRO A 124 14.25 16.59 -44.80
N GLN A 125 14.72 17.82 -44.98
CA GLN A 125 14.27 19.11 -44.45
C GLN A 125 13.01 19.68 -45.16
N SER A 126 12.55 20.82 -44.62
CA SER A 126 11.84 21.94 -45.30
C SER A 126 10.31 21.80 -45.38
N THR A 127 9.46 22.80 -45.12
CA THR A 127 9.50 24.27 -45.24
C THR A 127 8.33 24.84 -44.40
N ARG A 128 8.51 25.92 -43.63
CA ARG A 128 8.15 27.32 -43.95
C ARG A 128 6.64 27.67 -43.82
N ASN A 129 6.24 28.43 -42.80
CA ASN A 129 5.79 29.83 -42.92
C ASN A 129 5.04 30.35 -41.68
N LYS A 130 5.51 31.50 -41.21
CA LYS A 130 4.92 32.41 -40.22
C LYS A 130 3.98 33.38 -40.97
N PRO A 131 2.94 33.94 -40.33
CA PRO A 131 2.97 35.39 -40.15
C PRO A 131 2.40 35.87 -38.80
N THR A 132 2.90 37.05 -38.40
CA THR A 132 2.48 37.95 -37.31
C THR A 132 2.18 39.31 -37.97
N PRO A 133 1.70 40.35 -37.26
CA PRO A 133 0.62 40.44 -36.26
C PRO A 133 -0.33 41.63 -36.56
N HIS A 134 -1.47 41.71 -35.88
CA HIS A 134 -2.24 42.96 -35.76
C HIS A 134 -2.41 43.38 -34.30
N ALA A 135 -2.45 44.69 -34.11
CA ALA A 135 -2.20 45.45 -32.90
C ALA A 135 -3.47 45.82 -32.11
N SER A 136 -3.23 46.39 -30.91
CA SER A 136 -4.11 47.23 -30.10
C SER A 136 -5.19 46.44 -29.31
N THR A 137 -5.39 46.63 -28.00
CA THR A 137 -5.57 47.91 -27.32
C THR A 137 -5.45 47.71 -25.80
N SER A 138 -4.77 48.64 -25.14
CA SER A 138 -4.67 48.81 -23.69
C SER A 138 -6.04 49.04 -23.03
N LYS A 139 -6.29 48.43 -21.86
CA LYS A 139 -7.21 48.98 -20.85
C LYS A 139 -6.71 48.73 -19.44
N GLU A 140 -6.94 49.75 -18.64
CA GLU A 140 -6.38 50.04 -17.33
C GLU A 140 -6.92 49.17 -16.20
N VAL A 141 -6.08 49.08 -15.17
CA VAL A 141 -6.35 48.58 -13.82
C VAL A 141 -7.26 49.55 -13.07
N PRO A 142 -8.10 49.06 -12.14
CA PRO A 142 -8.14 49.71 -10.84
C PRO A 142 -7.95 48.73 -9.67
N THR A 143 -7.01 49.13 -8.84
CA THR A 143 -6.73 48.72 -7.47
C THR A 143 -7.97 48.95 -6.58
N GLY A 144 -8.33 47.96 -5.77
CA GLY A 144 -9.37 48.08 -4.74
C GLY A 144 -9.21 47.01 -3.68
N LEU A 145 -8.53 47.39 -2.58
CA LEU A 145 -8.52 46.67 -1.32
C LEU A 145 -9.95 46.58 -0.77
N ASP A 146 -10.35 45.40 -0.29
CA ASP A 146 -11.22 45.34 0.89
C ASP A 146 -10.93 44.06 1.69
N GLN A 147 -10.39 44.31 2.89
CA GLN A 147 -10.29 43.38 3.99
C GLN A 147 -11.69 43.26 4.61
N SER A 148 -12.32 42.08 4.53
CA SER A 148 -13.42 41.75 5.44
C SER A 148 -13.10 40.48 6.22
N THR A 149 -12.75 40.73 7.46
CA THR A 149 -12.68 39.83 8.60
C THR A 149 -13.94 38.98 8.72
N PHE A 150 -13.82 37.66 8.58
CA PHE A 150 -14.81 36.71 9.09
C PHE A 150 -14.22 36.01 10.32
N PRO A 151 -14.90 36.05 11.48
CA PRO A 151 -14.37 35.47 12.71
C PRO A 151 -14.44 33.95 12.65
N GLY A 152 -13.28 33.33 12.88
CA GLY A 152 -13.15 31.91 13.12
C GLY A 152 -13.99 31.50 14.32
N LYS A 153 -15.05 30.73 14.05
CA LYS A 153 -15.70 29.88 15.02
C LYS A 153 -15.32 28.47 14.64
N GLU A 154 -14.23 27.98 15.24
CA GLU A 154 -13.87 26.57 15.24
C GLU A 154 -14.95 25.82 16.03
N SER A 155 -16.07 25.51 15.36
CA SER A 155 -16.99 24.49 15.82
C SER A 155 -16.37 23.15 15.48
N ASN A 156 -15.90 22.48 16.53
CA ASN A 156 -15.27 21.18 16.56
C ASN A 156 -16.31 20.06 16.32
N ASP A 157 -17.15 20.20 15.29
CA ASP A 157 -17.99 19.13 14.74
C ASP A 157 -17.21 18.50 13.59
N CYS A 158 -16.56 17.38 13.86
CA CYS A 158 -15.85 16.60 12.87
C CYS A 158 -16.84 16.09 11.82
N ASN A 159 -16.84 16.76 10.67
CA ASN A 159 -17.57 16.54 9.42
C ASN A 159 -17.43 15.12 8.82
N GLU A 160 -17.86 14.06 9.53
CA GLU A 160 -17.88 12.70 8.98
C GLU A 160 -18.74 12.60 7.71
N ASP A 161 -19.80 13.40 7.61
CA ASP A 161 -20.74 13.42 6.47
C ASP A 161 -20.16 14.07 5.20
N HIS A 162 -19.20 14.99 5.33
CA HIS A 162 -18.59 15.63 4.17
C HIS A 162 -17.65 14.69 3.42
N GLY A 163 -16.86 13.89 4.16
CA GLY A 163 -15.94 12.93 3.55
C GLY A 163 -16.65 11.83 2.76
N LEU A 164 -17.87 11.44 3.16
CA LEU A 164 -18.68 10.46 2.42
C LEU A 164 -19.27 11.08 1.15
N THR A 165 -19.70 12.34 1.21
CA THR A 165 -20.23 13.07 0.04
C THR A 165 -19.15 13.23 -1.03
N ASP A 166 -17.94 13.64 -0.64
CA ASP A 166 -16.79 13.76 -1.54
C ASP A 166 -16.41 12.40 -2.15
N PHE A 167 -16.43 11.34 -1.34
CA PHE A 167 -16.18 9.98 -1.81
C PHE A 167 -17.23 9.53 -2.84
N HIS A 168 -18.52 9.77 -2.60
CA HIS A 168 -19.57 9.43 -3.57
C HIS A 168 -19.42 10.21 -4.88
N ALA A 169 -19.05 11.49 -4.83
CA ALA A 169 -18.76 12.28 -6.02
C ALA A 169 -17.57 11.71 -6.79
N ALA A 170 -16.48 11.37 -6.10
CA ALA A 170 -15.28 10.78 -6.70
C ALA A 170 -15.56 9.41 -7.35
N ILE A 171 -16.31 8.54 -6.67
CA ILE A 171 -16.71 7.23 -7.19
C ILE A 171 -17.63 7.35 -8.41
N SER A 172 -18.55 8.32 -8.41
CA SER A 172 -19.39 8.60 -9.58
C SER A 172 -18.55 8.98 -10.80
N ILE A 173 -17.51 9.79 -10.61
CA ILE A 173 -16.55 10.12 -11.69
C ILE A 173 -15.78 8.85 -12.11
N LEU A 174 -15.25 8.09 -11.16
CA LEU A 174 -14.48 6.87 -11.43
C LEU A 174 -15.28 5.85 -12.25
N HIS A 175 -16.56 5.63 -11.92
CA HIS A 175 -17.44 4.72 -12.65
C HIS A 175 -17.82 5.20 -14.06
N ARG A 176 -17.70 6.51 -14.34
CA ARG A 176 -17.90 7.04 -15.70
C ARG A 176 -16.67 6.87 -16.58
N LEU A 177 -15.50 6.63 -15.99
CA LEU A 177 -14.31 6.24 -16.74
C LEU A 177 -14.48 4.78 -17.16
N GLN A 178 -14.31 4.50 -18.44
CA GLN A 178 -14.22 3.11 -18.90
C GLN A 178 -12.98 2.47 -18.28
N PHE A 179 -13.03 1.16 -18.00
CA PHE A 179 -11.88 0.41 -17.50
C PHE A 179 -10.63 0.74 -18.33
N ASP A 180 -9.63 1.30 -17.65
CA ASP A 180 -8.38 1.72 -18.29
C ASP A 180 -7.18 1.11 -17.53
N PHE A 181 -6.06 0.99 -18.22
CA PHE A 181 -4.81 0.43 -17.68
C PHE A 181 -3.75 1.52 -17.55
N THR A 182 -4.17 2.67 -17.03
CA THR A 182 -3.35 3.84 -16.74
C THR A 182 -2.94 3.89 -15.27
N LEU A 183 -1.90 4.67 -14.97
CA LEU A 183 -1.43 4.86 -13.60
C LEU A 183 -2.49 5.56 -12.75
N GLU A 184 -3.15 6.57 -13.31
CA GLU A 184 -4.18 7.38 -12.66
C GLU A 184 -5.40 6.53 -12.30
N PHE A 185 -5.83 5.63 -13.20
CA PHE A 185 -6.90 4.69 -12.92
C PHE A 185 -6.54 3.77 -11.75
N ALA A 186 -5.33 3.18 -11.78
CA ALA A 186 -4.85 2.35 -10.67
C ALA A 186 -4.78 3.12 -9.35
N GLN A 187 -4.32 4.38 -9.37
CA GLN A 187 -4.28 5.24 -8.17
C GLN A 187 -5.67 5.49 -7.62
N ALA A 188 -6.64 5.85 -8.48
CA ALA A 188 -8.01 6.13 -8.07
C ALA A 188 -8.69 4.89 -7.48
N GLU A 189 -8.54 3.72 -8.11
CA GLU A 189 -9.04 2.44 -7.61
C GLU A 189 -8.40 2.08 -6.26
N MET A 190 -7.09 2.24 -6.11
CA MET A 190 -6.42 1.95 -4.83
C MET A 190 -6.85 2.90 -3.72
N LEU A 191 -6.99 4.20 -3.99
CA LEU A 191 -7.46 5.18 -3.02
C LEU A 191 -8.92 4.92 -2.61
N ALA A 192 -9.78 4.57 -3.56
CA ALA A 192 -11.15 4.16 -3.29
C ALA A 192 -11.21 2.92 -2.39
N GLY A 193 -10.38 1.91 -2.71
CA GLY A 193 -10.22 0.70 -1.91
C GLY A 193 -9.76 1.01 -0.48
N ILE A 194 -8.74 1.86 -0.30
CA ILE A 194 -8.23 2.24 1.03
C ILE A 194 -9.31 2.97 1.85
N TYR A 195 -10.08 3.88 1.23
CA TYR A 195 -11.17 4.58 1.92
C TYR A 195 -12.22 3.59 2.43
N LEU A 196 -12.71 2.70 1.56
CA LEU A 196 -13.71 1.68 1.91
C LEU A 196 -13.17 0.70 2.95
N TYR A 197 -11.89 0.35 2.86
CA TYR A 197 -11.20 -0.48 3.83
C TYR A 197 -11.19 0.17 5.22
N ARG A 198 -10.89 1.47 5.30
CA ARG A 198 -10.95 2.23 6.57
C ARG A 198 -12.38 2.36 7.13
N LYS A 199 -13.40 2.25 6.28
CA LYS A 199 -14.81 2.17 6.69
C LYS A 199 -15.29 0.73 6.94
N SER A 200 -14.37 -0.24 7.05
CA SER A 200 -14.66 -1.66 7.29
C SER A 200 -15.54 -2.32 6.21
N ARG A 201 -15.64 -1.73 5.01
CA ARG A 201 -16.37 -2.29 3.85
C ARG A 201 -15.44 -3.18 3.03
N ILE A 202 -15.04 -4.31 3.61
CA ILE A 202 -13.94 -5.14 3.09
C ILE A 202 -14.19 -5.67 1.67
N LEU A 203 -15.42 -6.12 1.36
CA LEU A 203 -15.74 -6.64 0.02
C LEU A 203 -15.67 -5.57 -1.07
N ASP A 204 -16.20 -4.38 -0.78
CA ASP A 204 -16.14 -3.25 -1.71
C ASP A 204 -14.68 -2.77 -1.87
N ALA A 205 -13.95 -2.69 -0.75
CA ALA A 205 -12.54 -2.35 -0.75
C ALA A 205 -11.71 -3.32 -1.60
N TRP A 206 -11.93 -4.62 -1.42
CA TRP A 206 -11.27 -5.66 -2.19
C TRP A 206 -11.57 -5.53 -3.68
N ARG A 207 -12.82 -5.26 -4.08
CA ARG A 207 -13.19 -5.07 -5.49
C ARG A 207 -12.36 -3.96 -6.15
N HIS A 208 -12.28 -2.80 -5.50
CA HIS A 208 -11.50 -1.66 -6.00
C HIS A 208 -9.99 -1.96 -5.99
N MET A 209 -9.46 -2.54 -4.91
CA MET A 209 -8.05 -2.93 -4.85
C MET A 209 -7.70 -3.98 -5.92
N ASN A 210 -8.57 -4.94 -6.20
CA ASN A 210 -8.37 -5.96 -7.22
C ASN A 210 -8.35 -5.35 -8.64
N ALA A 211 -9.22 -4.37 -8.91
CA ALA A 211 -9.22 -3.60 -10.16
C ALA A 211 -7.91 -2.81 -10.32
N GLY A 212 -7.49 -2.08 -9.28
CA GLY A 212 -6.21 -1.36 -9.26
C GLY A 212 -5.00 -2.28 -9.46
N CYS A 213 -4.96 -3.42 -8.76
CA CYS A 213 -3.91 -4.43 -8.92
C CYS A 213 -3.89 -5.03 -10.33
N THR A 214 -5.06 -5.28 -10.94
CA THR A 214 -5.15 -5.77 -12.31
C THR A 214 -4.64 -4.74 -13.31
N ALA A 215 -4.98 -3.46 -13.13
CA ALA A 215 -4.47 -2.38 -13.97
C ALA A 215 -2.95 -2.25 -13.88
N LEU A 216 -2.39 -2.28 -12.67
CA LEU A 216 -0.95 -2.32 -12.44
C LEU A 216 -0.29 -3.51 -13.12
N TYR A 217 -0.85 -4.71 -12.98
CA TYR A 217 -0.30 -5.91 -13.62
C TYR A 217 -0.20 -5.76 -15.14
N VAL A 218 -1.29 -5.36 -15.79
CA VAL A 218 -1.33 -5.19 -17.25
C VAL A 218 -0.34 -4.13 -17.70
N MET A 219 -0.34 -2.99 -17.01
CA MET A 219 0.51 -1.85 -17.31
C MET A 219 2.01 -2.18 -17.15
N THR A 220 2.41 -2.75 -16.01
CA THR A 220 3.81 -3.14 -15.74
C THR A 220 4.27 -4.22 -16.72
N LYS A 221 3.42 -5.20 -17.05
CA LYS A 221 3.76 -6.24 -18.01
C LYS A 221 3.95 -5.70 -19.43
N ARG A 222 3.16 -4.71 -19.84
CA ARG A 222 3.34 -3.98 -21.11
C ARG A 222 4.71 -3.29 -21.16
N ASP A 223 5.08 -2.62 -20.08
CA ASP A 223 6.36 -1.90 -20.01
C ASP A 223 7.57 -2.83 -20.01
N LEU A 224 7.51 -3.92 -19.24
CA LEU A 224 8.57 -4.93 -19.19
C LEU A 224 8.80 -5.62 -20.54
N ARG A 225 7.80 -5.65 -21.42
CA ARG A 225 7.92 -6.15 -22.80
C ARG A 225 8.53 -5.12 -23.77
N GLY A 226 8.96 -3.96 -23.27
CA GLY A 226 9.51 -2.88 -24.09
C GLY A 226 8.48 -2.15 -24.95
N GLN A 227 7.18 -2.35 -24.70
CA GLN A 227 6.11 -1.77 -25.51
C GLN A 227 5.81 -0.30 -25.16
N THR A 228 6.41 0.23 -24.10
CA THR A 228 6.25 1.63 -23.68
C THR A 228 7.51 2.07 -22.94
N GLN A 229 8.12 3.17 -23.39
CA GLN A 229 9.18 3.84 -22.63
C GLN A 229 8.55 4.90 -21.73
N ARG A 230 8.91 4.87 -20.44
CA ARG A 230 8.41 5.83 -19.45
C ARG A 230 9.55 6.62 -18.86
N ASP A 231 9.23 7.84 -18.45
CA ASP A 231 10.14 8.61 -17.64
C ASP A 231 10.47 7.85 -16.33
N ARG A 232 11.68 8.07 -15.81
CA ARG A 232 12.16 7.43 -14.59
C ARG A 232 11.28 7.76 -13.39
N THR A 233 10.73 8.96 -13.31
CA THR A 233 9.87 9.41 -12.20
C THR A 233 8.53 8.69 -12.22
N GLU A 234 7.94 8.56 -13.42
CA GLU A 234 6.70 7.83 -13.62
C GLU A 234 6.89 6.34 -13.28
N TRP A 235 7.97 5.73 -13.79
CA TRP A 235 8.32 4.34 -13.45
C TRP A 235 8.48 4.12 -11.95
N ASN A 236 9.19 5.00 -11.25
CA ASN A 236 9.33 4.91 -9.80
C ASN A 236 7.97 5.01 -9.08
N THR A 237 7.05 5.82 -9.59
CA THR A 237 5.69 5.95 -9.04
C THR A 237 4.90 4.65 -9.24
N ILE A 238 5.02 4.02 -10.41
CA ILE A 238 4.42 2.72 -10.71
C ILE A 238 4.96 1.65 -9.77
N LEU A 239 6.28 1.60 -9.56
CA LEU A 239 6.90 0.65 -8.62
C LEU A 239 6.40 0.87 -7.19
N ARG A 240 6.27 2.12 -6.73
CA ARG A 240 5.74 2.42 -5.39
C ARG A 240 4.31 1.94 -5.26
N LEU A 241 3.46 2.26 -6.23
CA LEU A 241 2.07 1.86 -6.22
C LEU A 241 1.93 0.34 -6.32
N TYR A 242 2.77 -0.33 -7.11
CA TYR A 242 2.86 -1.79 -7.18
C TYR A 242 3.05 -2.41 -5.79
N TRP A 243 4.08 -1.98 -5.04
CA TRP A 243 4.38 -2.56 -3.74
C TRP A 243 3.35 -2.21 -2.68
N VAL A 244 2.80 -0.98 -2.71
CA VAL A 244 1.66 -0.60 -1.86
C VAL A 244 0.47 -1.51 -2.12
N SER A 245 0.11 -1.70 -3.39
CA SER A 245 -1.05 -2.49 -3.79
C SER A 245 -0.89 -3.97 -3.47
N LEU A 246 0.30 -4.54 -3.73
CA LEU A 246 0.61 -5.91 -3.38
C LEU A 246 0.55 -6.14 -1.87
N ASN A 247 1.08 -5.21 -1.07
CA ASN A 247 1.03 -5.31 0.39
C ASN A 247 -0.41 -5.24 0.92
N LEU A 248 -1.24 -4.34 0.38
CA LEU A 248 -2.64 -4.20 0.79
C LEU A 248 -3.48 -5.42 0.38
N GLU A 249 -3.29 -5.93 -0.85
CA GLU A 249 -3.97 -7.13 -1.30
C GLU A 249 -3.60 -8.34 -0.44
N ASN A 250 -2.31 -8.54 -0.16
CA ASN A 250 -1.86 -9.63 0.71
C ASN A 250 -2.46 -9.51 2.12
N ASP A 251 -2.49 -8.30 2.67
CA ASP A 251 -3.09 -8.02 3.97
C ASP A 251 -4.57 -8.45 4.00
N ILE A 252 -5.39 -8.10 2.99
CA ILE A 252 -6.79 -8.52 2.91
C ILE A 252 -6.92 -10.05 2.78
N LEU A 253 -6.14 -10.66 1.88
CA LEU A 253 -6.22 -12.08 1.58
C LEU A 253 -5.78 -12.99 2.73
N VAL A 254 -4.99 -12.47 3.68
CA VAL A 254 -4.67 -13.20 4.91
C VAL A 254 -5.92 -13.49 5.73
N TYR A 255 -6.87 -12.56 5.80
CA TYR A 255 -8.12 -12.71 6.58
C TYR A 255 -9.30 -13.21 5.77
N HIS A 256 -9.24 -13.02 4.45
CA HIS A 256 -10.28 -13.45 3.52
C HIS A 256 -9.65 -14.29 2.41
N PRO A 257 -9.18 -15.51 2.74
CA PRO A 257 -8.48 -16.38 1.78
C PRO A 257 -9.36 -16.85 0.63
N ASP A 258 -10.69 -16.80 0.80
CA ASP A 258 -11.67 -17.19 -0.23
C ASP A 258 -11.79 -16.15 -1.35
N LEU A 259 -11.28 -14.93 -1.13
CA LEU A 259 -11.33 -13.89 -2.15
C LEU A 259 -10.32 -14.18 -3.28
N PRO A 260 -10.71 -13.98 -4.55
CA PRO A 260 -9.79 -14.21 -5.65
C PRO A 260 -8.63 -13.21 -5.62
N ARG A 261 -7.42 -13.76 -5.76
CA ARG A 261 -6.19 -12.98 -5.86
C ARG A 261 -6.01 -12.43 -7.27
N SER A 262 -5.61 -11.17 -7.38
CA SER A 262 -5.24 -10.53 -8.65
C SER A 262 -3.99 -11.19 -9.27
N PRO A 263 -3.69 -10.96 -10.55
CA PRO A 263 -2.45 -11.46 -11.16
C PRO A 263 -1.19 -10.70 -10.71
N LEU A 264 -1.30 -9.64 -9.90
CA LEU A 264 -0.19 -8.74 -9.55
C LEU A 264 0.99 -9.48 -8.92
N TYR A 265 0.72 -10.44 -8.02
CA TYR A 265 1.77 -11.23 -7.34
C TYR A 265 2.70 -11.97 -8.30
N LYS A 266 2.27 -12.24 -9.54
CA LYS A 266 3.10 -12.95 -10.54
C LYS A 266 4.32 -12.12 -10.97
N LEU A 267 4.31 -10.82 -10.69
CA LEU A 267 5.41 -9.92 -11.02
C LEU A 267 6.38 -9.73 -9.84
N GLU A 268 6.12 -10.31 -8.66
CA GLU A 268 6.87 -10.10 -7.42
C GLU A 268 8.37 -10.41 -7.57
N GLU A 269 8.73 -11.39 -8.39
CA GLU A 269 10.12 -11.75 -8.66
C GLU A 269 10.79 -10.86 -9.73
N SER A 270 9.99 -10.26 -10.60
CA SER A 270 10.47 -9.45 -11.74
C SER A 270 10.56 -7.96 -11.44
N VAL A 271 9.82 -7.50 -10.42
CA VAL A 271 9.71 -6.09 -10.07
C VAL A 271 10.63 -5.80 -8.90
N ALA A 272 11.60 -4.90 -9.10
CA ALA A 272 12.48 -4.46 -8.04
C ALA A 272 11.70 -3.66 -6.97
N LEU A 273 12.22 -3.65 -5.74
CA LEU A 273 11.76 -2.71 -4.72
C LEU A 273 11.89 -1.26 -5.24
N PRO A 274 10.98 -0.35 -4.84
CA PRO A 274 10.83 0.93 -5.52
C PRO A 274 12.05 1.86 -5.39
N LEU A 275 13.01 1.53 -4.52
CA LEU A 275 14.40 2.01 -4.46
C LEU A 275 15.26 0.92 -3.81
N GLY A 276 16.58 0.92 -4.06
CA GLY A 276 17.50 0.09 -3.28
C GLY A 276 17.42 0.48 -1.79
N CYS A 277 17.57 -0.48 -0.88
CA CYS A 277 17.47 -0.28 0.57
C CYS A 277 18.58 0.62 1.17
N GLU A 278 19.34 1.34 0.34
CA GLU A 278 20.45 2.18 0.75
C GLU A 278 20.00 3.61 1.06
N GLU A 279 20.51 4.16 2.16
CA GLU A 279 20.22 5.54 2.59
C GLU A 279 20.54 6.56 1.48
N SER A 280 21.63 6.33 0.74
CA SER A 280 22.09 7.13 -0.41
C SER A 280 21.02 7.33 -1.49
N ALA A 281 20.16 6.33 -1.71
CA ALA A 281 19.10 6.37 -2.72
C ALA A 281 17.95 7.32 -2.34
N THR A 282 17.85 7.71 -1.07
CA THR A 282 16.74 8.53 -0.55
C THR A 282 17.18 9.93 -0.09
N THR A 283 18.48 10.23 -0.07
CA THR A 283 19.05 11.50 0.39
C THR A 283 18.58 12.73 -0.38
N HIS A 284 18.18 12.56 -1.64
CA HIS A 284 17.65 13.63 -2.48
C HIS A 284 16.20 14.03 -2.11
N MET A 285 15.51 13.25 -1.29
CA MET A 285 14.13 13.50 -0.91
C MET A 285 14.03 14.46 0.28
N PRO A 286 12.95 15.26 0.39
CA PRO A 286 12.66 16.01 1.60
C PRO A 286 12.61 15.08 2.83
N ALA A 287 13.09 15.56 3.98
CA ALA A 287 13.27 14.73 5.18
C ALA A 287 11.99 14.00 5.63
N SER A 288 10.83 14.66 5.57
CA SER A 288 9.53 14.06 5.89
C SER A 288 9.15 12.93 4.92
N VAL A 289 9.31 13.15 3.62
CA VAL A 289 9.05 12.15 2.57
C VAL A 289 10.00 10.97 2.71
N ARG A 290 11.29 11.25 2.97
CA ARG A 290 12.32 10.22 3.21
C ARG A 290 11.94 9.33 4.39
N LYS A 291 11.52 9.91 5.53
CA LYS A 291 11.08 9.16 6.71
C LYS A 291 9.89 8.25 6.38
N THR A 292 8.80 8.82 5.83
CA THR A 292 7.59 8.05 5.48
C THR A 292 7.91 6.92 4.52
N TYR A 293 8.72 7.19 3.50
CA TYR A 293 9.12 6.20 2.51
C TYR A 293 9.98 5.07 3.11
N THR A 294 10.91 5.42 3.99
CA THR A 294 11.78 4.42 4.65
C THR A 294 10.99 3.55 5.63
N PHE A 295 10.02 4.12 6.36
CA PHE A 295 9.08 3.33 7.15
C PHE A 295 8.28 2.35 6.30
N PHE A 296 7.81 2.77 5.12
CA PHE A 296 7.12 1.88 4.18
C PHE A 296 8.01 0.71 3.73
N LEU A 297 9.29 0.96 3.44
CA LEU A 297 10.24 -0.10 3.09
C LEU A 297 10.49 -1.07 4.25
N ALA A 298 10.68 -0.54 5.46
CA ALA A 298 10.84 -1.34 6.67
C ALA A 298 9.61 -2.22 6.92
N GLU A 299 8.41 -1.65 6.79
CA GLU A 299 7.14 -2.37 6.88
C GLU A 299 7.02 -3.48 5.83
N THR A 300 7.40 -3.19 4.58
CA THR A 300 7.36 -4.17 3.48
C THR A 300 8.30 -5.35 3.77
N GLY A 301 9.52 -5.08 4.24
CA GLY A 301 10.47 -6.13 4.64
C GLY A 301 9.93 -7.00 5.77
N LEU A 302 9.33 -6.39 6.78
CA LEU A 302 8.75 -7.11 7.91
C LEU A 302 7.55 -7.97 7.50
N LYS A 303 6.68 -7.45 6.62
CA LYS A 303 5.56 -8.21 6.04
C LYS A 303 6.01 -9.40 5.22
N ALA A 304 7.15 -9.30 4.53
CA ALA A 304 7.72 -10.43 3.79
C ALA A 304 8.17 -11.56 4.74
N ILE A 305 8.67 -11.22 5.93
CA ILE A 305 8.98 -12.22 6.99
C ILE A 305 7.67 -12.82 7.52
N LEU A 306 6.69 -11.98 7.90
CA LEU A 306 5.37 -12.43 8.39
C LEU A 306 4.66 -13.40 7.44
N LYS A 307 4.72 -13.15 6.12
CA LYS A 307 4.12 -14.02 5.08
C LYS A 307 4.65 -15.46 5.10
N ARG A 308 5.82 -15.70 5.70
CA ARG A 308 6.45 -17.02 5.84
C ARG A 308 6.13 -17.73 7.16
N MET A 309 5.50 -17.03 8.11
CA MET A 309 5.18 -17.61 9.41
C MET A 309 4.00 -18.59 9.31
N PRO A 310 3.96 -19.62 10.16
CA PRO A 310 2.77 -20.44 10.36
C PRO A 310 1.57 -19.55 10.63
N SER A 311 0.42 -19.88 10.04
CA SER A 311 -0.72 -18.98 9.97
C SER A 311 -1.46 -18.92 11.31
N VAL A 312 -1.12 -17.94 12.15
CA VAL A 312 -1.85 -17.67 13.39
C VAL A 312 -3.30 -17.28 13.06
N GLY A 313 -4.27 -18.04 13.57
CA GLY A 313 -5.70 -17.75 13.39
C GLY A 313 -6.31 -18.15 12.03
N ARG A 314 -5.74 -19.14 11.33
CA ARG A 314 -6.30 -19.65 10.06
C ARG A 314 -7.42 -20.69 10.20
N ASP A 315 -7.78 -21.09 11.43
CA ASP A 315 -8.77 -22.12 11.66
C ASP A 315 -10.16 -21.54 11.94
N ASN A 316 -10.99 -21.49 10.89
CA ASN A 316 -12.46 -21.58 10.96
C ASN A 316 -13.04 -22.09 9.62
N GLY A 317 -12.31 -22.95 8.90
CA GLY A 317 -12.83 -23.72 7.75
C GLY A 317 -13.07 -25.17 8.16
N PRO A 318 -14.18 -25.81 7.75
CA PRO A 318 -14.43 -27.20 8.10
C PRO A 318 -13.38 -28.09 7.44
N VAL A 319 -12.64 -28.81 8.28
CA VAL A 319 -11.74 -29.89 7.86
C VAL A 319 -12.56 -31.00 7.21
N THR A 320 -12.54 -31.01 5.90
CA THR A 320 -12.87 -32.12 4.98
C THR A 320 -11.75 -32.02 3.94
N ASP A 321 -10.82 -32.97 3.75
CA ASP A 321 -10.89 -34.42 3.84
C ASP A 321 -9.55 -35.03 4.32
N ILE A 322 -9.66 -35.90 5.32
CA ILE A 322 -9.12 -37.28 5.43
C ILE A 322 -7.73 -37.60 4.82
N SER A 323 -6.83 -38.06 5.70
CA SER A 323 -6.07 -39.30 5.47
C SER A 323 -5.97 -40.09 6.78
N PRO A 324 -6.57 -41.29 6.93
CA PRO A 324 -6.54 -42.09 8.14
C PRO A 324 -5.62 -43.28 7.89
N ASP A 325 -4.31 -43.06 7.87
CA ASP A 325 -3.37 -44.17 7.89
C ASP A 325 -2.00 -43.70 8.38
N GLN A 326 -1.86 -43.63 9.70
CA GLN A 326 -0.65 -44.03 10.39
C GLN A 326 -0.97 -44.29 11.86
N GLY A 327 -0.81 -45.56 12.23
CA GLY A 327 -1.20 -46.10 13.51
C GLY A 327 -0.46 -45.48 14.70
N GLN A 328 -1.12 -45.66 15.84
CA GLN A 328 -0.63 -45.49 17.20
C GLN A 328 0.89 -45.58 17.33
N THR A 329 1.51 -44.48 17.77
CA THR A 329 2.63 -44.54 18.71
C THR A 329 2.49 -43.40 19.71
N THR A 330 2.15 -43.78 20.92
CA THR A 330 2.29 -43.03 22.17
C THR A 330 3.70 -42.45 22.31
N LEU A 331 3.84 -41.12 22.37
CA LEU A 331 4.72 -40.37 23.29
C LEU A 331 4.75 -38.88 22.92
N THR A 332 4.25 -38.06 23.84
CA THR A 332 4.73 -36.74 24.28
C THR A 332 5.92 -36.15 23.50
N THR A 333 5.69 -35.66 22.27
CA THR A 333 6.73 -34.89 21.57
C THR A 333 6.67 -33.44 22.06
N ALA A 334 7.58 -33.07 22.95
CA ALA A 334 7.78 -31.67 23.35
C ALA A 334 7.94 -30.80 22.10
N ALA A 335 7.16 -29.72 22.01
CA ALA A 335 7.18 -28.78 20.88
C ALA A 335 8.51 -28.02 20.82
N VAL A 336 9.53 -28.63 20.22
CA VAL A 336 10.82 -27.96 19.95
C VAL A 336 10.59 -26.91 18.86
N PRO A 337 11.10 -25.67 19.03
CA PRO A 337 11.15 -24.65 17.97
C PRO A 337 11.67 -25.24 16.65
N SER A 338 10.86 -25.15 15.59
CA SER A 338 11.24 -25.69 14.28
C SER A 338 12.50 -24.99 13.75
N ALA A 339 13.26 -25.66 12.87
CA ALA A 339 14.39 -25.02 12.19
C ALA A 339 13.97 -23.75 11.42
N VAL A 340 12.73 -23.74 10.91
CA VAL A 340 12.12 -22.59 10.24
C VAL A 340 11.91 -21.43 11.22
N ASN A 341 11.49 -21.70 12.46
CA ASN A 341 11.28 -20.64 13.46
C ASN A 341 12.60 -19.98 13.85
N LYS A 342 13.69 -20.75 14.01
CA LYS A 342 15.03 -20.20 14.29
C LYS A 342 15.55 -19.33 13.14
N GLU A 343 15.33 -19.76 11.91
CA GLU A 343 15.67 -19.00 10.71
C GLU A 343 14.85 -17.69 10.62
N LEU A 344 13.54 -17.73 10.92
CA LEU A 344 12.69 -16.55 10.94
C LEU A 344 13.03 -15.57 12.07
N GLU A 345 13.38 -16.10 13.24
CA GLU A 345 13.90 -15.32 14.36
C GLU A 345 15.20 -14.60 13.99
N SER A 346 16.14 -15.31 13.35
CA SER A 346 17.36 -14.69 12.82
C SER A 346 17.07 -13.58 11.82
N GLN A 347 16.13 -13.79 10.89
CA GLN A 347 15.71 -12.77 9.94
C GLN A 347 15.07 -11.55 10.62
N LEU A 348 14.28 -11.73 11.67
CA LEU A 348 13.73 -10.62 12.46
C LEU A 348 14.82 -9.83 13.19
N SER A 349 15.81 -10.51 13.76
CA SER A 349 16.96 -9.85 14.39
C SER A 349 17.78 -9.06 13.36
N THR A 350 18.05 -9.63 12.19
CA THR A 350 18.73 -8.94 11.09
C THR A 350 17.92 -7.75 10.58
N TRP A 351 16.59 -7.91 10.43
CA TRP A 351 15.70 -6.83 10.04
C TRP A 351 15.73 -5.69 11.06
N LEU A 352 15.63 -6.00 12.36
CA LEU A 352 15.66 -5.01 13.44
C LEU A 352 16.98 -4.22 13.44
N ALA A 353 18.12 -4.90 13.27
CA ALA A 353 19.43 -4.27 13.15
C ALA A 353 19.58 -3.43 11.87
N GLY A 354 18.83 -3.76 10.82
CA GLY A 354 18.84 -3.05 9.54
C GLY A 354 17.94 -1.82 9.48
N VAL A 355 17.11 -1.55 10.50
CA VAL A 355 16.26 -0.35 10.54
C VAL A 355 17.16 0.90 10.68
N PRO A 356 17.10 1.86 9.73
CA PRO A 356 18.01 3.02 9.76
C PRO A 356 17.83 3.91 10.99
N SER A 357 18.95 4.30 11.61
CA SER A 357 18.96 5.10 12.85
C SER A 357 18.35 6.50 12.68
N PHE A 358 18.39 7.09 11.48
CA PHE A 358 17.78 8.41 11.22
C PHE A 358 16.26 8.42 11.37
N LEU A 359 15.62 7.24 11.42
CA LEU A 359 14.20 7.12 11.75
C LEU A 359 13.92 7.45 13.22
N GLY A 360 14.92 7.37 14.11
CA GLY A 360 14.74 7.50 15.54
C GLY A 360 13.74 6.47 16.09
N TRP A 361 13.59 5.33 15.40
CA TRP A 361 12.61 4.30 15.71
C TRP A 361 13.17 3.31 16.72
N SER A 362 12.30 2.85 17.63
CA SER A 362 12.61 1.81 18.62
C SER A 362 11.43 0.84 18.69
N PRO A 363 11.66 -0.47 18.87
CA PRO A 363 10.57 -1.42 19.10
C PRO A 363 9.92 -1.23 20.47
N GLU A 364 10.62 -0.62 21.43
CA GLU A 364 10.16 -0.53 22.81
C GLU A 364 8.92 0.38 22.97
N PRO A 365 7.96 0.02 23.86
CA PRO A 365 6.80 0.84 24.15
C PRO A 365 7.19 2.26 24.59
N CYS A 366 6.52 3.28 24.03
CA CYS A 366 6.74 4.70 24.35
C CYS A 366 8.12 5.28 23.99
N LEU A 367 9.06 4.49 23.44
CA LEU A 367 10.39 4.95 23.08
C LEU A 367 10.53 5.18 21.57
N GLY A 368 11.36 6.16 21.17
CA GLY A 368 11.57 6.50 19.76
C GLY A 368 10.38 7.20 19.10
N GLU A 369 10.33 7.17 17.77
CA GLU A 369 9.32 7.85 16.94
C GLU A 369 7.90 7.30 17.18
N GLN A 370 6.99 8.15 17.66
CA GLN A 370 5.58 7.84 17.98
C GLN A 370 4.60 8.40 16.93
N THR A 371 5.06 8.62 15.69
CA THR A 371 4.15 8.93 14.58
C THR A 371 3.25 7.73 14.29
N LYS A 372 2.07 7.96 13.69
CA LYS A 372 1.13 6.88 13.30
C LYS A 372 1.83 5.74 12.52
N VAL A 373 2.74 6.10 11.62
CA VAL A 373 3.51 5.12 10.82
C VAL A 373 4.55 4.38 11.68
N GLY A 374 5.24 5.09 12.57
CA GLY A 374 6.19 4.48 13.53
C GLY A 374 5.51 3.49 14.47
N THR A 375 4.40 3.89 15.09
CA THR A 375 3.59 3.03 15.98
C THR A 375 3.06 1.80 15.25
N ARG A 376 2.56 1.97 14.02
CA ARG A 376 2.14 0.84 13.17
C ARG A 376 3.28 -0.16 12.96
N LEU A 377 4.49 0.32 12.68
CA LEU A 377 5.65 -0.56 12.50
C LEU A 377 6.01 -1.32 13.79
N LYS A 378 5.92 -0.67 14.97
CA LYS A 378 6.12 -1.34 16.26
C LYS A 378 5.11 -2.45 16.50
N LEU A 379 3.82 -2.17 16.26
CA LEU A 379 2.76 -3.15 16.41
C LEU A 379 2.96 -4.34 15.47
N LEU A 380 3.38 -4.09 14.22
CA LEU A 380 3.74 -5.15 13.28
C LEU A 380 4.94 -5.97 13.75
N TYR A 381 5.96 -5.33 14.31
CA TYR A 381 7.16 -6.03 14.80
C TYR A 381 6.82 -6.96 15.95
N TRP A 382 6.09 -6.48 16.95
CA TRP A 382 5.67 -7.32 18.07
C TRP A 382 4.66 -8.38 17.66
N PHE A 383 3.82 -8.11 16.66
CA PHE A 383 2.95 -9.13 16.09
C PHE A 383 3.75 -10.24 15.40
N ALA A 384 4.84 -9.88 14.70
CA ALA A 384 5.75 -10.86 14.11
C ALA A 384 6.46 -11.70 15.16
N ARG A 385 6.91 -11.09 16.27
CA ARG A 385 7.50 -11.82 17.41
C ARG A 385 6.50 -12.77 18.07
N PHE A 386 5.27 -12.32 18.28
CA PHE A 386 4.17 -13.14 18.77
C PHE A 386 3.88 -14.33 17.86
N SER A 387 3.85 -14.10 16.54
CA SER A 387 3.48 -15.11 15.55
C SER A 387 4.53 -16.21 15.34
N LEU A 388 5.76 -16.06 15.84
CA LEU A 388 6.81 -17.08 15.70
C LEU A 388 6.46 -18.39 16.43
N TYR A 389 5.84 -18.28 17.60
CA TYR A 389 5.59 -19.40 18.51
C TYR A 389 4.16 -19.40 19.07
N SER A 390 3.24 -18.68 18.41
CA SER A 390 1.83 -18.61 18.79
C SER A 390 1.19 -19.99 18.86
N ASP A 391 1.40 -20.85 17.85
CA ASP A 391 0.74 -22.17 17.79
C ASP A 391 1.25 -23.08 18.92
N SER A 392 2.54 -23.00 19.24
CA SER A 392 3.12 -23.70 20.40
C SER A 392 2.54 -23.17 21.71
N THR A 393 2.30 -21.86 21.80
CA THR A 393 1.71 -21.22 22.97
C THR A 393 0.25 -21.59 23.12
N GLU A 394 -0.55 -21.57 22.05
CA GLU A 394 -1.93 -22.03 22.05
C GLU A 394 -2.03 -23.50 22.47
N ASN A 395 -1.21 -24.37 21.88
CA ASN A 395 -1.13 -25.77 22.30
C ASN A 395 -0.77 -25.93 23.78
N ALA A 396 0.12 -25.09 24.31
CA ALA A 396 0.49 -25.08 25.72
C ALA A 396 -0.63 -24.59 26.64
N LEU A 397 -1.38 -23.60 26.17
CA LEU A 397 -2.55 -23.13 26.89
C LEU A 397 -3.63 -24.21 26.88
N HIS A 398 -3.92 -24.86 25.76
CA HIS A 398 -5.05 -25.80 25.66
C HIS A 398 -4.78 -27.18 26.27
N ASN A 399 -3.53 -27.65 26.31
CA ASN A 399 -3.20 -29.00 26.77
C ASN A 399 -2.46 -28.98 28.11
N SER A 400 -3.15 -29.29 29.20
CA SER A 400 -2.57 -29.35 30.55
C SER A 400 -1.61 -30.53 30.79
N SER A 401 -1.51 -31.47 29.84
CA SER A 401 -0.72 -32.72 29.95
C SER A 401 0.59 -32.71 29.16
N VAL A 402 0.94 -31.62 28.48
CA VAL A 402 2.16 -31.54 27.65
C VAL A 402 3.38 -31.23 28.53
N CYS A 403 4.39 -32.08 28.46
CA CYS A 403 5.70 -31.81 29.05
C CYS A 403 6.48 -30.88 28.13
N PHE A 404 6.78 -29.66 28.58
CA PHE A 404 7.59 -28.70 27.83
C PHE A 404 9.08 -28.96 28.06
N THR A 405 9.85 -28.91 26.98
CA THR A 405 11.30 -28.69 27.11
C THR A 405 11.53 -27.26 27.61
N MET A 406 12.68 -27.02 28.23
CA MET A 406 13.06 -25.67 28.65
C MET A 406 13.02 -24.67 27.48
N GLN A 407 13.42 -25.10 26.28
CA GLN A 407 13.37 -24.27 25.06
C GLN A 407 11.95 -23.92 24.64
N ALA A 408 11.01 -24.88 24.72
CA ALA A 408 9.61 -24.64 24.42
C ALA A 408 8.99 -23.65 25.43
N TRP A 409 9.37 -23.77 26.71
CA TRP A 409 8.93 -22.84 27.75
C TRP A 409 9.44 -21.41 27.50
N THR A 410 10.72 -21.25 27.13
CA THR A 410 11.26 -19.94 26.75
C THR A 410 10.50 -19.34 25.57
N ALA A 411 10.19 -20.13 24.54
CA ALA A 411 9.41 -19.66 23.39
C ALA A 411 7.99 -19.19 23.77
N VAL A 412 7.33 -19.88 24.72
CA VAL A 412 6.04 -19.45 25.28
C VAL A 412 6.19 -18.13 26.03
N GLN A 413 7.20 -18.00 26.88
CA GLN A 413 7.47 -16.75 27.60
C GLN A 413 7.74 -15.57 26.66
N ASP A 414 8.54 -15.79 25.61
CA ASP A 414 8.84 -14.77 24.59
C ASP A 414 7.59 -14.34 23.82
N THR A 415 6.67 -15.29 23.55
CA THR A 415 5.39 -15.01 22.89
C THR A 415 4.49 -14.16 23.78
N LEU A 416 4.38 -14.49 25.07
CA LEU A 416 3.58 -13.72 26.02
C LEU A 416 4.17 -12.33 26.26
N LEU A 417 5.49 -12.19 26.29
CA LEU A 417 6.16 -10.89 26.38
C LEU A 417 5.90 -10.05 25.12
N ALA A 418 5.99 -10.65 23.93
CA ALA A 418 5.67 -9.96 22.69
C ALA A 418 4.21 -9.50 22.65
N ALA A 419 3.29 -10.35 23.13
CA ALA A 419 1.89 -10.02 23.27
C ALA A 419 1.66 -8.83 24.21
N GLN A 420 2.29 -8.85 25.38
CA GLN A 420 2.22 -7.75 26.35
C GLN A 420 2.73 -6.43 25.75
N ASN A 421 3.89 -6.45 25.10
CA ASN A 421 4.47 -5.25 24.47
C ASN A 421 3.56 -4.70 23.36
N LEU A 422 2.97 -5.57 22.54
CA LEU A 422 2.02 -5.16 21.50
C LEU A 422 0.80 -4.45 22.09
N VAL A 423 0.17 -5.03 23.11
CA VAL A 423 -1.00 -4.43 23.78
C VAL A 423 -0.60 -3.13 24.49
N GLN A 424 0.58 -3.09 25.11
CA GLN A 424 1.09 -1.89 25.76
C GLN A 424 1.27 -0.75 24.76
N ILE A 425 1.93 -0.99 23.61
CA ILE A 425 2.08 0.01 22.54
C ILE A 425 0.72 0.47 22.02
N PHE A 426 -0.19 -0.48 21.80
CA PHE A 426 -1.53 -0.17 21.31
C PHE A 426 -2.25 0.84 22.21
N VAL A 427 -2.18 0.61 23.53
CA VAL A 427 -2.81 1.48 24.55
C VAL A 427 -2.04 2.78 24.76
N SER A 428 -0.73 2.70 25.00
CA SER A 428 0.09 3.84 25.42
C SER A 428 0.29 4.86 24.31
N GLU A 429 0.41 4.40 23.06
CA GLU A 429 0.59 5.27 21.90
C GLU A 429 -0.74 5.63 21.23
N LYS A 430 -1.88 5.30 21.85
CA LYS A 430 -3.24 5.61 21.37
C LYS A 430 -3.43 5.26 19.89
N SER A 431 -3.06 4.04 19.53
CA SER A 431 -3.07 3.62 18.14
C SER A 431 -4.50 3.65 17.56
N ASP A 432 -4.62 4.11 16.32
CA ASP A 432 -5.84 4.06 15.49
C ASP A 432 -5.66 2.92 14.48
N PRO A 433 -5.98 1.66 14.87
CA PRO A 433 -5.66 0.51 14.06
C PRO A 433 -6.58 0.47 12.83
N ASP A 434 -6.03 0.11 11.68
CA ASP A 434 -6.88 -0.35 10.58
C ASP A 434 -7.54 -1.71 10.92
N PRO A 435 -8.58 -2.15 10.19
CA PRO A 435 -9.31 -3.36 10.53
C PRO A 435 -8.45 -4.62 10.73
N ILE A 436 -7.39 -4.78 9.94
CA ILE A 436 -6.45 -5.89 10.05
C ILE A 436 -5.63 -5.77 11.32
N LEU A 437 -5.05 -4.60 11.57
CA LEU A 437 -4.27 -4.39 12.78
C LEU A 437 -5.14 -4.59 14.03
N GLN A 438 -6.41 -4.18 13.97
CA GLN A 438 -7.37 -4.38 15.04
C GLN A 438 -7.66 -5.86 15.26
N HIS A 439 -7.83 -6.64 14.19
CA HIS A 439 -7.97 -8.09 14.29
C HIS A 439 -6.73 -8.73 14.93
N ARG A 440 -5.52 -8.32 14.53
CA ARG A 440 -4.25 -8.79 15.12
C ARG A 440 -4.17 -8.49 16.61
N VAL A 441 -4.54 -7.27 17.02
CA VAL A 441 -4.58 -6.87 18.43
C VAL A 441 -5.56 -7.75 19.22
N ARG A 442 -6.76 -8.03 18.69
CA ARG A 442 -7.74 -8.90 19.36
C ARG A 442 -7.23 -10.32 19.56
N LEU A 443 -6.59 -10.89 18.56
CA LEU A 443 -6.00 -12.24 18.63
C LEU A 443 -4.97 -12.32 19.77
N VAL A 444 -4.10 -11.32 19.85
CA VAL A 444 -3.08 -11.19 20.89
C VAL A 444 -3.71 -11.02 22.27
N MET A 445 -4.73 -10.17 22.39
CA MET A 445 -5.48 -9.98 23.64
C MET A 445 -6.12 -11.28 24.12
N SER A 446 -6.80 -12.02 23.24
CA SER A 446 -7.43 -13.31 23.59
C SER A 446 -6.41 -14.33 24.09
N THR A 447 -5.22 -14.35 23.48
CA THR A 447 -4.12 -15.24 23.92
C THR A 447 -3.62 -14.86 25.32
N LEU A 448 -3.44 -13.57 25.60
CA LEU A 448 -3.05 -13.09 26.93
C LEU A 448 -4.11 -13.38 27.98
N GLU A 449 -5.39 -13.17 27.67
CA GLU A 449 -6.51 -13.51 28.56
C GLU A 449 -6.50 -15.00 28.92
N SER A 450 -6.35 -15.89 27.92
CA SER A 450 -6.23 -17.32 28.19
C SER A 450 -4.98 -17.66 29.03
N ALA A 451 -3.86 -16.97 28.83
CA ALA A 451 -2.65 -17.19 29.60
C ALA A 451 -2.80 -16.74 31.07
N MET A 452 -3.52 -15.64 31.31
CA MET A 452 -3.85 -15.17 32.65
C MET A 452 -4.74 -16.17 33.40
N VAL A 453 -5.83 -16.64 32.76
CA VAL A 453 -6.77 -17.60 33.38
C VAL A 453 -6.06 -18.89 33.78
N LYS A 454 -5.05 -19.31 33.01
CA LYS A 454 -4.29 -20.54 33.23
C LYS A 454 -3.04 -20.35 34.11
N ASN A 455 -2.85 -19.17 34.71
CA ASN A 455 -1.72 -18.83 35.57
C ASN A 455 -0.33 -18.97 34.92
N PHE A 456 -0.24 -18.80 33.59
CA PHE A 456 1.06 -18.75 32.89
C PHE A 456 1.79 -17.42 33.14
N ILE A 457 1.06 -16.39 33.56
CA ILE A 457 1.58 -15.09 33.95
C ILE A 457 1.70 -15.06 35.47
N GLN A 458 2.86 -14.66 35.98
CA GLN A 458 3.10 -14.51 37.41
C GLN A 458 2.03 -13.59 38.05
N SER A 459 1.55 -13.96 39.25
CA SER A 459 0.47 -13.26 39.96
C SER A 459 0.71 -11.74 40.11
N ARG A 460 1.97 -11.34 40.33
CA ARG A 460 2.37 -9.92 40.42
C ARG A 460 2.10 -9.12 39.13
N TYR A 461 2.20 -9.76 37.97
CA TYR A 461 2.00 -9.12 36.67
C TYR A 461 0.54 -9.25 36.19
N THR A 462 -0.25 -10.12 36.82
CA THR A 462 -1.66 -10.35 36.44
C THR A 462 -2.50 -9.08 36.58
N GLN A 463 -2.28 -8.27 37.61
CA GLN A 463 -3.02 -7.02 37.81
C GLN A 463 -2.72 -5.99 36.71
N GLU A 464 -1.46 -5.81 36.34
CA GLU A 464 -1.08 -4.82 35.32
C GLU A 464 -1.50 -5.27 33.92
N VAL A 465 -1.29 -6.55 33.58
CA VAL A 465 -1.77 -7.10 32.29
C VAL A 465 -3.29 -7.03 32.21
N GLY A 466 -4.02 -7.31 33.30
CA GLY A 466 -5.47 -7.17 33.36
C GLY A 466 -5.94 -5.73 33.09
N ARG A 467 -5.27 -4.74 33.69
CA ARG A 467 -5.55 -3.31 33.44
C ARG A 467 -5.30 -2.93 31.98
N LEU A 468 -4.19 -3.38 31.40
CA LEU A 468 -3.85 -3.13 30.00
C LEU A 468 -4.89 -3.75 29.04
N LEU A 469 -5.31 -4.99 29.29
CA LEU A 469 -6.33 -5.66 28.49
C LEU A 469 -7.68 -4.95 28.57
N GLN A 470 -8.08 -4.48 29.75
CA GLN A 470 -9.29 -3.69 29.91
C GLN A 470 -9.24 -2.41 29.06
N MET A 471 -8.15 -1.64 29.16
CA MET A 471 -7.97 -0.41 28.38
C MET A 471 -7.96 -0.70 26.87
N ALA A 472 -7.29 -1.77 26.45
CA ALA A 472 -7.25 -2.19 25.05
C ALA A 472 -8.66 -2.59 24.55
N SER A 473 -9.43 -3.29 25.37
CA SER A 473 -10.82 -3.70 25.04
C SER A 473 -11.72 -2.49 24.86
N GLU A 474 -11.62 -1.49 25.73
CA GLU A 474 -12.35 -0.22 25.60
C GLU A 474 -11.99 0.50 24.30
N MET A 475 -10.70 0.59 23.97
CA MET A 475 -10.23 1.20 22.72
C MET A 475 -10.71 0.45 21.47
N VAL A 476 -10.67 -0.88 21.50
CA VAL A 476 -11.12 -1.73 20.38
C VAL A 476 -12.64 -1.67 20.22
N GLY A 477 -13.41 -1.61 21.31
CA GLY A 477 -14.87 -1.55 21.33
C GLY A 477 -15.42 -0.22 20.81
N ASN A 478 -14.82 0.90 21.21
CA ASN A 478 -15.24 2.25 20.78
C ASN A 478 -15.15 2.47 19.26
N ASN A 479 -14.27 1.74 18.57
CA ASN A 479 -14.12 1.85 17.12
C ASN A 479 -15.25 1.19 16.31
N TYR A 480 -16.07 0.32 16.92
CA TYR A 480 -17.21 -0.32 16.24
C TYR A 480 -18.49 0.49 16.36
N THR A 481 -18.69 1.19 17.48
CA THR A 481 -19.89 1.98 17.76
C THR A 481 -20.08 3.17 16.82
N ILE A 482 -19.02 3.68 16.18
CA ILE A 482 -19.09 4.80 15.24
C ILE A 482 -19.60 4.36 13.84
N THR A 483 -19.54 3.06 13.50
CA THR A 483 -19.98 2.57 12.17
C THR A 483 -21.41 2.01 12.14
N ALA A 484 -22.02 1.79 13.30
CA ALA A 484 -23.42 1.40 13.40
C ALA A 484 -24.32 2.65 13.38
N SER A 485 -24.31 3.39 12.26
CA SER A 485 -25.40 4.33 11.99
C SER A 485 -26.69 3.50 11.86
N PRO A 486 -27.77 3.85 12.58
CA PRO A 486 -29.02 3.12 12.51
C PRO A 486 -29.55 3.25 11.09
N ARG A 487 -29.81 2.10 10.44
CA ARG A 487 -30.56 2.07 9.18
C ARG A 487 -31.90 2.75 9.41
N GLY A 488 -32.03 3.98 8.92
CA GLY A 488 -33.30 4.65 8.64
C GLY A 488 -33.76 4.33 7.23
#